data_AF-A0A9P9Q533-F1
#
_entry.id   AF-A0A9P9Q533-F1
#
_cell.length_a   1.000
_cell.length_b   1.000
_cell.length_c   1.000
_cell.angle_alpha   90.00
_cell.angle_beta   90.00
_cell.angle_gamma   90.00
#
_symmetry.space_group_name_H-M   'P 1'
#
loop_
_entity.id
_entity.type
_entity.pdbx_description
1 polymer ?
#
loop_
_entity_poly.entity_id
_entity_poly.type
_entity_poly.pdbx_seq_one_letter_code
_entity_poly.pdbx_strand_id
1 'polypeptide(L)'
;MSAPLTSLEGLAALASVIDVYEHRIGYVCRAIAGYILALLTLFPSSSGTVLDNACGTGAVLEELLKKFPKAEIYAADVVPPMVQAFEAIIASKTELQKQVKEPWCDPALAEKILKDGGFSKADFTVVKEGLWGKDEEGFKKVLLENFGTMTMRNWTEQERAKLPEYISKVVDEQQDKFCITDEAKIGVLMKAWVAIATK
;
A
#
# COMPACT_ATOMS: atom_id res chain seq x y z
N MET A 1 -20.70 20.75 1.60
CA MET A 1 -19.50 20.06 2.12
C MET A 1 -19.98 18.80 2.82
N SER A 2 -19.59 17.62 2.33
CA SER A 2 -19.86 16.35 2.99
C SER A 2 -19.06 16.24 4.29
N ALA A 3 -19.60 15.57 5.31
CA ALA A 3 -18.90 15.33 6.57
C ALA A 3 -17.59 14.54 6.33
N PRO A 4 -16.54 14.76 7.16
CA PRO A 4 -15.34 13.94 7.12
C PRO A 4 -15.70 12.47 7.40
N LEU A 5 -15.06 11.55 6.69
CA LEU A 5 -15.19 10.12 6.94
C LEU A 5 -14.78 9.78 8.38
N THR A 6 -15.56 8.93 9.04
CA THR A 6 -15.09 8.25 10.25
C THR A 6 -14.06 7.18 9.88
N SER A 7 -13.19 6.80 10.82
CA SER A 7 -12.21 5.73 10.62
C SER A 7 -12.88 4.41 10.22
N LEU A 8 -14.02 4.08 10.85
CA LEU A 8 -14.78 2.86 10.57
C LEU A 8 -15.31 2.81 9.12
N GLU A 9 -15.80 3.95 8.61
CA GLU A 9 -16.29 4.05 7.24
C GLU A 9 -15.17 3.97 6.19
N GLY A 10 -13.96 4.45 6.53
CA GLY A 10 -12.78 4.29 5.70
C GLY A 10 -12.32 2.84 5.58
N LEU A 11 -12.30 2.11 6.71
CA LEU A 11 -11.94 0.69 6.75
C LEU A 11 -12.90 -0.18 5.92
N ALA A 12 -14.20 0.07 6.02
CA ALA A 12 -15.20 -0.63 5.22
C ALA A 12 -15.05 -0.37 3.71
N ALA A 13 -14.65 0.86 3.32
CA ALA A 13 -14.39 1.17 1.92
C ALA A 13 -13.17 0.40 1.38
N LEU A 14 -12.08 0.31 2.15
CA LEU A 14 -10.89 -0.45 1.79
C LEU A 14 -11.19 -1.94 1.59
N ALA A 15 -12.00 -2.53 2.48
CA ALA A 15 -12.46 -3.91 2.34
C ALA A 15 -13.20 -4.16 1.01
N SER A 16 -14.02 -3.20 0.58
CA SER A 16 -14.84 -3.34 -0.64
C SER A 16 -14.07 -3.21 -1.96
N VAL A 17 -12.80 -2.79 -1.92
CA VAL A 17 -11.97 -2.53 -3.12
C VAL A 17 -10.68 -3.35 -3.13
N ILE A 18 -10.60 -4.41 -2.33
CA ILE A 18 -9.35 -5.16 -2.12
C ILE A 18 -8.72 -5.72 -3.40
N ASP A 19 -9.54 -6.23 -4.32
CA ASP A 19 -9.04 -6.77 -5.59
C ASP A 19 -8.45 -5.66 -6.48
N VAL A 20 -9.07 -4.48 -6.46
CA VAL A 20 -8.57 -3.28 -7.17
C VAL A 20 -7.28 -2.79 -6.52
N TYR A 21 -7.25 -2.77 -5.18
CA TYR A 21 -6.09 -2.40 -4.39
C TYR A 21 -4.89 -3.28 -4.74
N GLU A 22 -5.02 -4.62 -4.70
CA GLU A 22 -3.91 -5.51 -5.00
C GLU A 22 -3.43 -5.36 -6.45
N HIS A 23 -4.37 -5.31 -7.40
CA HIS A 23 -4.03 -5.27 -8.81
C HIS A 23 -3.29 -3.98 -9.23
N ARG A 24 -3.49 -2.87 -8.52
CA ARG A 24 -2.97 -1.55 -8.94
C ARG A 24 -2.03 -0.92 -7.94
N ILE A 25 -2.41 -0.89 -6.66
CA ILE A 25 -1.63 -0.27 -5.59
C ILE A 25 -0.62 -1.27 -5.03
N GLY A 26 -1.00 -2.54 -4.89
CA GLY A 26 -0.13 -3.62 -4.44
C GLY A 26 1.17 -3.68 -5.25
N TYR A 27 1.10 -3.51 -6.58
CA TYR A 27 2.28 -3.46 -7.44
C TYR A 27 3.27 -2.33 -7.07
N VAL A 28 2.75 -1.11 -6.86
CA VAL A 28 3.57 0.06 -6.48
C VAL A 28 4.17 -0.16 -5.09
N CYS A 29 3.39 -0.67 -4.13
CA CYS A 29 3.87 -1.01 -2.80
C CYS A 29 4.99 -2.06 -2.84
N ARG A 30 4.90 -3.06 -3.72
CA ARG A 30 5.95 -4.08 -3.90
C ARG A 30 7.22 -3.52 -4.53
N ALA A 31 7.11 -2.58 -5.47
CA ALA A 31 8.26 -1.86 -6.00
C ALA A 31 8.99 -1.08 -4.90
N ILE A 32 8.24 -0.41 -4.02
CA ILE A 32 8.78 0.32 -2.87
C ILE A 32 9.38 -0.62 -1.82
N ALA A 33 8.79 -1.80 -1.59
CA ALA A 33 9.25 -2.77 -0.60
C ALA A 33 10.72 -3.17 -0.79
N GLY A 34 11.19 -3.28 -2.04
CA GLY A 34 12.59 -3.56 -2.34
C GLY A 34 13.55 -2.50 -1.79
N TYR A 35 13.15 -1.23 -1.79
CA TYR A 35 13.95 -0.13 -1.22
C TYR A 35 13.97 -0.19 0.31
N ILE A 36 12.87 -0.57 0.95
CA ILE A 36 12.81 -0.72 2.42
C ILE A 36 13.81 -1.79 2.87
N LEU A 37 13.88 -2.91 2.17
CA LEU A 37 14.86 -3.96 2.47
C LEU A 37 16.31 -3.48 2.35
N ALA A 38 16.63 -2.65 1.35
CA ALA A 38 17.99 -2.14 1.16
C ALA A 38 18.46 -1.30 2.36
N LEU A 39 17.52 -0.75 3.13
CA LEU A 39 17.79 0.05 4.32
C LEU A 39 17.86 -0.80 5.60
N LEU A 40 17.30 -2.02 5.61
CA LEU A 40 17.37 -2.99 6.72
C LEU A 40 18.72 -3.75 6.79
N THR A 41 19.84 -3.08 6.54
CA THR A 41 21.19 -3.69 6.56
C THR A 41 21.63 -4.10 7.98
N LEU A 42 21.04 -3.48 9.00
CA LEU A 42 21.36 -3.73 10.41
C LEU A 42 20.56 -4.88 11.02
N PHE A 43 19.59 -5.46 10.29
CA PHE A 43 18.78 -6.53 10.84
C PHE A 43 19.58 -7.85 10.91
N PRO A 44 19.62 -8.55 12.06
CA PRO A 44 20.42 -9.77 12.20
C PRO A 44 19.92 -10.86 11.25
N SER A 45 20.83 -11.40 10.43
CA SER A 45 20.50 -12.41 9.41
C SER A 45 20.27 -13.81 10.00
N SER A 46 20.60 -14.01 11.28
CA SER A 46 20.59 -15.32 11.94
C SER A 46 19.25 -15.70 12.59
N SER A 47 18.52 -14.71 13.12
CA SER A 47 17.26 -14.87 13.85
C SER A 47 16.72 -13.50 14.29
N GLY A 48 15.40 -13.36 14.40
CA GLY A 48 14.76 -12.13 14.88
C GLY A 48 13.26 -12.17 14.67
N THR A 49 12.54 -11.25 15.32
CA THR A 49 11.09 -11.08 15.16
C THR A 49 10.83 -9.79 14.38
N VAL A 50 10.03 -9.88 13.32
CA VAL A 50 9.62 -8.73 12.49
C VAL A 50 8.11 -8.58 12.55
N LEU A 51 7.65 -7.35 12.71
CA LEU A 51 6.26 -6.98 12.53
C LEU A 51 6.14 -6.08 11.30
N ASP A 52 5.41 -6.54 10.29
CA ASP A 52 4.92 -5.71 9.20
C ASP A 52 3.55 -5.17 9.62
N ASN A 53 3.53 -3.93 10.09
CA ASN A 53 2.33 -3.26 10.58
C ASN A 53 1.67 -2.47 9.46
N ALA A 54 0.34 -2.54 9.37
CA ALA A 54 -0.44 -2.11 8.20
C ALA A 54 0.06 -2.80 6.92
N CYS A 55 0.22 -4.12 6.99
CA CYS A 55 0.85 -4.92 5.94
C CYS A 55 0.09 -4.92 4.61
N GLY A 56 -1.17 -4.48 4.60
CA GLY A 56 -2.06 -4.60 3.45
C GLY A 56 -2.11 -6.05 2.98
N THR A 57 -1.95 -6.23 1.68
CA THR A 57 -1.86 -7.53 1.01
C THR A 57 -0.46 -8.16 1.06
N GLY A 58 0.41 -7.67 1.95
CA GLY A 58 1.72 -8.26 2.26
C GLY A 58 2.84 -7.91 1.28
N ALA A 59 2.80 -6.71 0.70
CA ALA A 59 3.81 -6.25 -0.26
C ALA A 59 5.23 -6.26 0.34
N VAL A 60 5.39 -5.76 1.57
CA VAL A 60 6.67 -5.73 2.28
C VAL A 60 6.98 -7.10 2.89
N LEU A 61 5.98 -7.81 3.41
CA LEU A 61 6.15 -9.14 3.98
C LEU A 61 6.82 -10.13 3.05
N GLU A 62 6.43 -10.19 1.77
CA GLU A 62 7.05 -11.12 0.81
C GLU A 62 8.56 -10.90 0.66
N GLU A 63 8.96 -9.64 0.64
CA GLU A 63 10.35 -9.24 0.54
C GLU A 63 11.10 -9.57 1.84
N LEU A 64 10.48 -9.33 3.00
CA LEU A 64 11.03 -9.72 4.31
C LEU A 64 11.26 -11.23 4.42
N LEU A 65 10.31 -12.05 3.98
CA LEU A 65 10.40 -13.52 4.00
C LEU A 65 11.55 -14.03 3.12
N LYS A 66 11.77 -13.42 1.96
CA LYS A 66 12.91 -13.75 1.08
C LYS A 66 14.25 -13.39 1.71
N LYS A 67 14.34 -12.18 2.30
CA LYS A 67 15.60 -11.64 2.83
C LYS A 67 15.99 -12.25 4.18
N PHE A 68 15.01 -12.57 5.02
CA PHE A 68 15.21 -13.08 6.37
C PHE A 68 14.50 -14.43 6.57
N PRO A 69 14.94 -15.49 5.87
CA PRO A 69 14.22 -16.78 5.84
C PRO A 69 14.17 -17.53 7.18
N LYS A 70 14.83 -16.99 8.21
CA LYS A 70 14.88 -17.53 9.57
C LYS A 70 14.21 -16.61 10.60
N ALA A 71 13.69 -15.46 10.19
CA ALA A 71 12.98 -14.57 11.08
C ALA A 71 11.55 -15.07 11.34
N GLU A 72 11.03 -14.79 12.54
CA GLU A 72 9.62 -14.92 12.83
C GLU A 72 8.92 -13.65 12.36
N ILE A 73 8.04 -13.77 11.38
CA ILE A 73 7.42 -12.62 10.73
C ILE A 73 5.92 -12.60 11.04
N TYR A 74 5.47 -11.47 11.57
CA TYR A 74 4.09 -11.15 11.89
C TYR A 74 3.57 -10.11 10.90
N ALA A 75 2.40 -10.35 10.34
CA ALA A 75 1.70 -9.40 9.47
C ALA A 75 0.45 -8.90 10.19
N ALA A 76 0.27 -7.59 10.28
CA ALA A 76 -0.86 -6.98 10.95
C ALA A 76 -1.50 -5.93 10.04
N ASP A 77 -2.81 -6.00 9.85
CA ASP A 77 -3.59 -4.95 9.19
C ASP A 77 -4.91 -4.76 9.93
N VAL A 78 -5.38 -3.52 10.02
CA VAL A 78 -6.64 -3.21 10.70
C VAL A 78 -7.87 -3.57 9.83
N VAL A 79 -7.68 -3.86 8.54
CA VAL A 79 -8.71 -4.30 7.60
C VAL A 79 -8.59 -5.82 7.42
N PRO A 80 -9.44 -6.67 8.05
CA PRO A 80 -9.28 -8.13 8.00
C PRO A 80 -9.20 -8.73 6.60
N PRO A 81 -9.97 -8.25 5.58
CA PRO A 81 -9.80 -8.71 4.21
C PRO A 81 -8.38 -8.56 3.66
N MET A 82 -7.62 -7.52 4.05
CA MET A 82 -6.23 -7.32 3.59
C MET A 82 -5.34 -8.48 3.98
N VAL A 83 -5.46 -8.95 5.22
CA VAL A 83 -4.69 -10.12 5.64
C VAL A 83 -5.20 -11.40 4.99
N GLN A 84 -6.51 -11.56 4.82
CA GLN A 84 -7.06 -12.75 4.13
C GLN A 84 -6.57 -12.83 2.68
N ALA A 85 -6.50 -11.70 1.96
CA ALA A 85 -5.93 -11.65 0.62
C ALA A 85 -4.44 -12.03 0.63
N PHE A 86 -3.69 -11.55 1.63
CA PHE A 86 -2.31 -11.96 1.81
C PHE A 86 -2.15 -13.47 2.08
N GLU A 87 -2.96 -14.04 2.98
CA GLU A 87 -2.99 -15.47 3.27
C GLU A 87 -3.23 -16.29 2.00
N ALA A 88 -4.17 -15.86 1.16
CA ALA A 88 -4.43 -16.48 -0.14
C ALA A 88 -3.22 -16.38 -1.09
N ILE A 89 -2.53 -15.24 -1.12
CA ILE A 89 -1.31 -15.03 -1.92
C ILE A 89 -0.18 -15.95 -1.44
N ILE A 90 0.05 -16.09 -0.13
CA ILE A 90 1.09 -16.98 0.43
C ILE A 90 0.70 -18.46 0.32
N ALA A 91 -0.57 -18.79 0.40
CA ALA A 91 -1.05 -20.15 0.17
C ALA A 91 -0.65 -20.66 -1.24
N SER A 92 -0.44 -19.74 -2.20
CA SER A 92 0.08 -20.07 -3.54
C SER A 92 1.61 -20.19 -3.63
N LYS A 93 2.36 -19.82 -2.58
CA LYS A 93 3.83 -19.74 -2.51
C LYS A 93 4.40 -20.63 -1.40
N THR A 94 4.48 -21.93 -1.67
CA THR A 94 4.80 -22.99 -0.71
C THR A 94 6.13 -22.79 0.04
N GLU A 95 7.08 -22.11 -0.59
CA GLU A 95 8.39 -21.76 -0.03
C GLU A 95 8.33 -20.69 1.08
N LEU A 96 7.28 -19.87 1.11
CA LEU A 96 7.10 -18.78 2.08
C LEU A 96 6.18 -19.15 3.26
N GLN A 97 5.41 -20.23 3.14
CA GLN A 97 4.37 -20.62 4.10
C GLN A 97 4.89 -20.95 5.52
N LYS A 98 6.14 -21.40 5.66
CA LYS A 98 6.66 -21.87 6.96
C LYS A 98 6.97 -20.75 7.95
N GLN A 99 6.94 -19.49 7.51
CA GLN A 99 7.50 -18.36 8.23
C GLN A 99 6.46 -17.31 8.63
N VAL A 100 5.23 -17.41 8.12
CA VAL A 100 4.14 -16.48 8.40
C VAL A 100 3.36 -16.93 9.65
N LYS A 101 3.16 -16.02 10.60
CA LYS A 101 2.29 -16.21 11.77
C LYS A 101 0.98 -15.42 11.61
N GLU A 102 -0.10 -15.88 12.24
CA GLU A 102 -1.45 -15.30 12.14
C GLU A 102 -1.51 -13.80 12.48
N PRO A 103 -2.46 -13.05 11.88
CA PRO A 103 -2.55 -11.60 12.04
C PRO A 103 -3.06 -11.07 13.38
N TRP A 104 -2.70 -9.81 13.65
CA TRP A 104 -3.19 -8.99 14.77
C TRP A 104 -3.89 -7.72 14.26
N CYS A 105 -5.02 -7.34 14.86
CA CYS A 105 -5.78 -6.10 14.53
C CYS A 105 -6.15 -5.31 15.81
N ASP A 106 -5.48 -4.18 16.13
CA ASP A 106 -6.00 -3.10 17.02
C ASP A 106 -5.13 -1.80 16.95
N PRO A 107 -5.69 -0.63 16.54
CA PRO A 107 -4.96 0.63 16.42
C PRO A 107 -4.69 1.41 17.74
N ALA A 108 -5.35 1.12 18.86
CA ALA A 108 -5.00 1.75 20.16
C ALA A 108 -3.66 1.23 20.72
N LEU A 109 -3.17 0.11 20.19
CA LEU A 109 -1.94 -0.57 20.59
C LEU A 109 -0.70 -0.04 19.84
N ALA A 110 -0.82 0.42 18.59
CA ALA A 110 0.31 0.86 17.77
C ALA A 110 0.98 2.15 18.28
N GLU A 111 0.21 3.15 18.71
CA GLU A 111 0.73 4.41 19.26
C GLU A 111 1.37 4.23 20.66
N LYS A 112 0.83 3.33 21.47
CA LYS A 112 1.42 2.90 22.75
C LYS A 112 2.72 2.11 22.53
N ILE A 113 2.81 1.26 21.50
CA ILE A 113 4.01 0.46 21.18
C ILE A 113 5.20 1.32 20.72
N LEU A 114 4.99 2.37 19.92
CA LEU A 114 6.09 3.25 19.49
C LEU A 114 6.61 4.13 20.63
N LYS A 115 5.73 4.59 21.54
CA LYS A 115 6.09 5.40 22.71
C LYS A 115 6.68 4.57 23.87
N ASP A 116 6.15 3.39 24.19
CA ASP A 116 6.75 2.45 25.16
C ASP A 116 8.02 1.77 24.61
N GLY A 117 8.18 1.74 23.27
CA GLY A 117 9.27 1.06 22.58
C GLY A 117 10.65 1.67 22.78
N GLY A 118 10.76 2.92 23.24
CA GLY A 118 12.03 3.57 23.57
C GLY A 118 12.93 3.84 22.36
N PHE A 119 12.38 3.93 21.16
CA PHE A 119 13.14 4.18 19.93
C PHE A 119 13.79 5.56 19.98
N SER A 120 15.12 5.59 19.95
CA SER A 120 15.94 6.78 20.23
C SER A 120 16.47 7.48 18.97
N LYS A 121 16.46 6.79 17.82
CA LYS A 121 16.91 7.32 16.53
C LYS A 121 16.06 6.80 15.38
N ALA A 122 15.60 7.70 14.52
CA ALA A 122 14.85 7.39 13.31
C ALA A 122 15.45 8.10 12.08
N ASP A 123 15.73 7.34 11.03
CA ASP A 123 16.18 7.85 9.74
C ASP A 123 15.01 7.80 8.75
N PHE A 124 14.81 8.89 8.00
CA PHE A 124 13.71 9.05 7.05
C PHE A 124 14.24 9.21 5.64
N THR A 125 13.65 8.46 4.69
CA THR A 125 13.91 8.60 3.26
C THR A 125 12.59 8.75 2.52
N VAL A 126 12.55 9.65 1.54
CA VAL A 126 11.41 9.74 0.62
C VAL A 126 11.73 8.92 -0.62
N VAL A 127 10.95 7.86 -0.83
CA VAL A 127 10.99 7.05 -2.05
C VAL A 127 9.93 7.59 -3.02
N LYS A 128 10.30 7.67 -4.29
CA LYS A 128 9.42 8.13 -5.36
C LYS A 128 9.14 6.94 -6.26
N GLU A 129 7.87 6.64 -6.51
CA GLU A 129 7.46 5.59 -7.43
C GLU A 129 6.23 6.06 -8.21
N GLY A 130 6.01 5.57 -9.42
CA GLY A 130 4.85 6.00 -10.21
C GLY A 130 3.65 5.06 -10.09
N LEU A 131 2.45 5.64 -10.14
CA LEU A 131 1.22 4.92 -10.46
C LEU A 131 0.98 5.04 -11.96
N TRP A 132 1.13 3.94 -12.68
CA TRP A 132 1.32 3.94 -14.13
C TRP A 132 0.14 3.37 -14.92
N GLY A 133 -0.17 4.01 -16.04
CA GLY A 133 -0.89 3.42 -17.17
C GLY A 133 0.08 3.15 -18.34
N LYS A 134 -0.24 2.13 -19.15
CA LYS A 134 0.55 1.78 -20.34
C LYS A 134 0.60 2.93 -21.34
N ASP A 135 -0.49 3.66 -21.45
CA ASP A 135 -0.70 4.83 -22.30
C ASP A 135 -1.71 5.75 -21.59
N GLU A 136 -2.06 6.86 -22.22
CA GLU A 136 -2.95 7.88 -21.66
C GLU A 136 -4.32 7.31 -21.25
N GLU A 137 -4.92 6.48 -22.11
CA GLU A 137 -6.19 5.82 -21.84
C GLU A 137 -6.07 4.78 -20.72
N GLY A 138 -4.97 4.02 -20.71
CA GLY A 138 -4.62 3.13 -19.62
C GLY A 138 -4.47 3.88 -18.30
N PHE A 139 -3.93 5.09 -18.32
CA PHE A 139 -3.75 5.90 -17.13
C PHE A 139 -5.06 6.52 -16.63
N LYS A 140 -5.92 7.02 -17.51
CA LYS A 140 -7.29 7.45 -17.18
C LYS A 140 -8.07 6.32 -16.50
N LYS A 141 -7.95 5.10 -17.02
CA LYS A 141 -8.54 3.90 -16.42
C LYS A 141 -7.98 3.62 -15.02
N VAL A 142 -6.67 3.72 -14.84
CA VAL A 142 -6.02 3.59 -13.51
C VAL A 142 -6.56 4.62 -12.52
N LEU A 143 -6.72 5.89 -12.93
CA LEU A 143 -7.30 6.92 -12.06
C LEU A 143 -8.76 6.63 -11.72
N LEU A 144 -9.56 6.21 -12.71
CA LEU A 144 -10.97 5.89 -12.52
C LEU A 144 -11.17 4.70 -11.58
N GLU A 145 -10.38 3.64 -11.73
CA GLU A 145 -10.47 2.43 -10.90
C GLU A 145 -10.01 2.69 -9.45
N ASN A 146 -8.91 3.41 -9.26
CA ASN A 146 -8.33 3.64 -7.93
C ASN A 146 -9.03 4.73 -7.14
N PHE A 147 -9.39 5.84 -7.80
CA PHE A 147 -9.99 7.00 -7.11
C PHE A 147 -11.50 7.06 -7.28
N GLY A 148 -12.08 6.37 -8.27
CA GLY A 148 -13.51 6.46 -8.53
C GLY A 148 -14.35 5.95 -7.39
N THR A 149 -14.06 4.76 -6.85
CA THR A 149 -14.86 4.17 -5.77
C THR A 149 -14.80 5.00 -4.49
N MET A 150 -13.66 5.63 -4.20
CA MET A 150 -13.50 6.54 -3.05
C MET A 150 -14.17 7.89 -3.28
N THR A 151 -14.04 8.47 -4.47
CA THR A 151 -14.53 9.82 -4.80
C THR A 151 -16.05 9.84 -5.00
N MET A 152 -16.62 8.77 -5.55
CA MET A 152 -18.02 8.70 -5.94
C MET A 152 -18.98 8.26 -4.83
N ARG A 153 -18.47 7.94 -3.63
CA ARG A 153 -19.29 7.33 -2.58
C ARG A 153 -20.55 8.13 -2.23
N ASN A 154 -20.45 9.46 -2.26
CA ASN A 154 -21.56 10.38 -1.98
C ASN A 154 -22.17 11.02 -3.24
N TRP A 155 -21.79 10.54 -4.42
CA TRP A 155 -22.28 11.06 -5.69
C TRP A 155 -23.54 10.30 -6.11
N THR A 156 -24.51 11.03 -6.65
CA THR A 156 -25.66 10.49 -7.37
C THR A 156 -25.21 9.73 -8.62
N GLU A 157 -26.04 8.82 -9.14
CA GLU A 157 -25.72 8.07 -10.37
C GLU A 157 -25.35 8.99 -11.53
N GLN A 158 -26.03 10.14 -11.65
CA GLN A 158 -25.79 11.15 -12.68
C GLN A 158 -24.42 11.82 -12.52
N GLU A 159 -23.99 12.09 -11.29
CA GLU A 159 -22.66 12.60 -11.02
C GLU A 159 -21.59 11.53 -11.27
N ARG A 160 -21.84 10.28 -10.86
CA ARG A 160 -20.92 9.16 -11.11
C ARG A 160 -20.70 8.91 -12.60
N ALA A 161 -21.75 9.03 -13.41
CA ALA A 161 -21.67 8.90 -14.86
C ALA A 161 -20.75 9.95 -15.52
N LYS A 162 -20.52 11.09 -14.87
CA LYS A 162 -19.62 12.15 -15.35
C LYS A 162 -18.17 11.97 -14.93
N LEU A 163 -17.87 11.06 -14.00
CA LEU A 163 -16.50 10.89 -13.51
C LEU A 163 -15.51 10.54 -14.64
N PRO A 164 -15.80 9.63 -15.59
CA PRO A 164 -14.88 9.37 -16.69
C PRO A 164 -14.55 10.64 -17.49
N GLU A 165 -15.55 11.49 -17.77
CA GLU A 165 -15.36 12.76 -18.46
C GLU A 165 -14.45 13.72 -17.67
N TYR A 166 -14.66 13.85 -16.36
CA TYR A 166 -13.83 14.70 -15.52
C TYR A 166 -12.39 14.20 -15.43
N ILE A 167 -12.18 12.90 -15.34
CA ILE A 167 -10.83 12.31 -15.33
C ILE A 167 -10.15 12.56 -16.68
N SER A 168 -10.83 12.31 -17.80
CA SER A 168 -10.29 12.63 -19.12
C SER A 168 -9.91 14.10 -19.22
N LYS A 169 -10.81 15.00 -18.85
CA LYS A 169 -10.53 16.45 -18.87
C LYS A 169 -9.30 16.82 -18.05
N VAL A 170 -9.16 16.28 -16.83
CA VAL A 170 -8.00 16.57 -15.97
C VAL A 170 -6.71 16.02 -16.59
N VAL A 171 -6.72 14.80 -17.12
CA VAL A 171 -5.54 14.22 -17.78
C VAL A 171 -5.18 15.03 -19.02
N ASP A 172 -6.13 15.28 -19.92
CA ASP A 172 -5.91 15.95 -21.20
C ASP A 172 -5.40 17.39 -21.01
N GLU A 173 -6.02 18.15 -20.09
CA GLU A 173 -5.73 19.57 -19.90
C GLU A 173 -4.56 19.84 -18.93
N GLN A 174 -4.26 18.89 -18.03
CA GLN A 174 -3.30 19.12 -16.95
C GLN A 174 -2.15 18.13 -16.92
N GLN A 175 -2.02 17.21 -17.87
CA GLN A 175 -0.94 16.21 -17.89
C GLN A 175 0.44 16.81 -17.59
N ASP A 176 0.80 17.94 -18.19
CA ASP A 176 2.10 18.58 -17.99
C ASP A 176 2.38 19.01 -16.54
N LYS A 177 1.34 19.09 -15.70
CA LYS A 177 1.42 19.54 -14.31
C LYS A 177 1.62 18.40 -13.32
N PHE A 178 1.12 17.20 -13.62
CA PHE A 178 1.08 16.11 -12.64
C PHE A 178 1.45 14.74 -13.21
N CYS A 179 1.35 14.56 -14.53
CA CYS A 179 1.80 13.35 -15.18
C CYS A 179 3.33 13.34 -15.34
N ILE A 180 3.90 12.14 -15.19
CA ILE A 180 5.27 11.81 -15.52
C ILE A 180 5.26 10.76 -16.64
N THR A 181 6.30 10.75 -17.46
CA THR A 181 6.47 9.75 -18.52
C THR A 181 7.82 9.02 -18.34
N ASP A 182 7.85 7.73 -18.67
CA ASP A 182 9.09 6.93 -18.73
C ASP A 182 9.44 6.51 -20.18
N GLU A 183 8.97 7.29 -21.16
CA GLU A 183 8.97 7.00 -22.61
C GLU A 183 8.04 5.86 -23.05
N ALA A 184 7.71 4.91 -22.17
CA ALA A 184 6.85 3.76 -22.46
C ALA A 184 5.48 3.81 -21.76
N LYS A 185 5.32 4.66 -20.74
CA LYS A 185 4.17 4.76 -19.85
C LYS A 185 3.94 6.20 -19.43
N ILE A 186 2.71 6.47 -19.00
CA ILE A 186 2.29 7.73 -18.38
C ILE A 186 1.69 7.43 -17.01
N GLY A 187 2.01 8.26 -16.03
CA GLY A 187 1.57 8.02 -14.66
C GLY A 187 1.67 9.25 -13.79
N VAL A 188 1.43 9.07 -12.49
CA VAL A 188 1.65 10.12 -11.49
C VAL A 188 2.70 9.69 -10.49
N LEU A 189 3.53 10.64 -10.08
CA LEU A 189 4.55 10.41 -9.08
C LEU A 189 3.93 10.29 -7.69
N MET A 190 4.01 9.11 -7.10
CA MET A 190 3.72 8.86 -5.70
C MET A 190 5.00 9.09 -4.88
N LYS A 191 4.86 9.76 -3.74
CA LYS A 191 5.94 9.89 -2.75
C LYS A 191 5.56 9.07 -1.53
N ALA A 192 6.37 8.07 -1.23
CA ALA A 192 6.29 7.31 0.01
C ALA A 192 7.38 7.76 0.98
N TRP A 193 7.03 7.86 2.24
CA TRP A 193 7.98 8.13 3.32
C TRP A 193 8.34 6.79 3.95
N VAL A 194 9.63 6.47 3.95
CA VAL A 194 10.18 5.29 4.60
C VAL A 194 10.93 5.76 5.83
N ALA A 195 10.59 5.21 6.99
CA ALA A 195 11.27 5.49 8.24
C ALA A 195 11.86 4.21 8.82
N ILE A 196 13.10 4.26 9.27
CA ILE A 196 13.72 3.20 10.07
C ILE A 196 14.05 3.75 11.43
N ALA A 197 13.50 3.13 12.46
CA ALA A 197 13.83 3.43 13.84
C ALA A 197 14.62 2.27 14.44
N THR A 198 15.70 2.58 15.14
CA THR A 198 16.48 1.60 15.92
C THR A 198 16.34 1.93 17.39
N LYS A 199 16.22 0.89 18.22
CA LYS A 199 16.19 1.03 19.68
C LYS A 199 17.61 1.02 20.23
#